data_AF-A0A369PRK8-F1
#
_entry.id   AF-A0A369PRK8-F1
#
_cell.length_a   1.000
_cell.length_b   1.000
_cell.length_c   1.000
_cell.angle_alpha   90.00
_cell.angle_beta   90.00
_cell.angle_gamma   90.00
#
_symmetry.space_group_name_H-M   'P 1'
#
loop_
_entity.id
_entity.type
_entity.pdbx_description
1 polymer ?
#
loop_
_entity_poly.entity_id
_entity_poly.type
_entity_poly.pdbx_seq_one_letter_code
_entity_poly.pdbx_strand_id
1 'polypeptide(L)'
;MAKRKNIKSKQLFDAALDLEKSGDLASATKLYQKAVYTDPSNSHAWNRQMVLYRKSKTKEDEVKLIRMAIIEYKKAIEAQQQDWLTTNRAKVDSTRELAKVLGLLEPNGLPRRGDSILEKWQTRLYLLEYRLKNARKKKTQAKRPTSKRSKTGGPGPSKSPTKKSALKAK
;
A
#
# COMPACT_ATOMS: atom_id res chain seq x y z
N MET A 1 23.89 -20.83 -6.61
CA MET A 1 22.49 -21.12 -6.20
C MET A 1 21.45 -20.23 -6.89
N ALA A 2 21.56 -18.89 -6.85
CA ALA A 2 20.52 -17.95 -7.31
C ALA A 2 19.93 -18.23 -8.70
N LYS A 3 20.77 -18.50 -9.72
CA LYS A 3 20.33 -18.80 -11.10
C LYS A 3 19.31 -19.94 -11.20
N ARG A 4 19.46 -21.01 -10.39
CA ARG A 4 18.52 -22.15 -10.34
C ARG A 4 17.18 -21.76 -9.71
N LYS A 5 17.19 -20.89 -8.68
CA LYS A 5 15.98 -20.36 -8.05
C LYS A 5 15.18 -19.48 -9.02
N ASN A 6 15.86 -18.59 -9.74
CA ASN A 6 15.24 -17.72 -10.73
C ASN A 6 14.57 -18.52 -11.87
N ILE A 7 15.29 -19.49 -12.47
CA ILE A 7 14.73 -20.38 -13.50
C ILE A 7 13.47 -21.12 -12.98
N LYS A 8 13.53 -21.69 -11.77
CA LYS A 8 12.38 -22.38 -11.17
C LYS A 8 11.21 -21.44 -10.87
N SER A 9 11.49 -20.21 -10.39
CA SER A 9 10.46 -19.19 -10.17
C SER A 9 9.80 -18.76 -11.48
N LYS A 10 10.58 -18.61 -12.56
CA LYS A 10 10.07 -18.33 -13.90
C LYS A 10 9.15 -19.45 -14.40
N GLN A 11 9.57 -20.71 -14.31
CA GLN A 11 8.74 -21.86 -14.67
C GLN A 11 7.41 -21.92 -13.89
N LEU A 12 7.46 -21.62 -12.58
CA LEU A 12 6.26 -21.54 -11.73
C LEU A 12 5.35 -20.37 -12.12
N PHE A 13 5.93 -19.24 -12.57
CA PHE A 13 5.19 -18.08 -13.06
C PHE A 13 4.55 -18.33 -14.43
N ASP A 14 5.27 -18.96 -15.36
CA ASP A 14 4.77 -19.30 -16.69
C ASP A 14 3.59 -20.29 -16.57
N ALA A 15 3.73 -21.35 -15.76
CA ALA A 15 2.64 -22.27 -15.45
C ALA A 15 1.44 -21.60 -14.72
N ALA A 16 1.70 -20.61 -13.86
CA ALA A 16 0.64 -19.83 -13.22
C ALA A 16 -0.15 -18.97 -14.21
N LEU A 17 0.53 -18.39 -15.22
CA LEU A 17 -0.11 -17.65 -16.31
C LEU A 17 -1.03 -18.54 -17.14
N ASP A 18 -0.62 -19.78 -17.44
CA ASP A 18 -1.43 -20.69 -18.25
C ASP A 18 -2.69 -21.16 -17.50
N LEU A 19 -2.59 -21.40 -16.19
CA LEU A 19 -3.78 -21.61 -15.34
C LEU A 19 -4.66 -20.36 -15.19
N GLU A 20 -4.06 -19.16 -15.20
CA GLU A 20 -4.84 -17.92 -15.18
C GLU A 20 -5.62 -17.72 -16.50
N LYS A 21 -5.04 -18.11 -17.65
CA LYS A 21 -5.69 -18.11 -18.96
C LYS A 21 -6.82 -19.14 -19.06
N SER A 22 -6.65 -20.32 -18.47
CA SER A 22 -7.70 -21.37 -18.45
C SER A 22 -8.83 -21.08 -17.46
N GLY A 23 -8.70 -20.03 -16.64
CA GLY A 23 -9.73 -19.60 -15.69
C GLY A 23 -9.58 -20.18 -14.28
N ASP A 24 -8.62 -21.08 -14.03
CA ASP A 24 -8.33 -21.57 -12.67
C ASP A 24 -7.48 -20.55 -11.88
N LEU A 25 -8.15 -19.48 -11.46
CA LEU A 25 -7.57 -18.42 -10.64
C LEU A 25 -7.10 -18.94 -9.27
N ALA A 26 -7.66 -20.04 -8.76
CA ALA A 26 -7.31 -20.59 -7.45
C ALA A 26 -5.95 -21.29 -7.51
N SER A 27 -5.73 -22.14 -8.49
CA SER A 27 -4.44 -22.81 -8.71
C SER A 27 -3.38 -21.86 -9.25
N ALA A 28 -3.74 -20.92 -10.13
CA ALA A 28 -2.85 -19.84 -10.56
C ALA A 28 -2.32 -19.03 -9.36
N THR A 29 -3.18 -18.64 -8.41
CA THR A 29 -2.77 -17.92 -7.20
C THR A 29 -1.75 -18.73 -6.37
N LYS A 30 -1.98 -20.04 -6.19
CA LYS A 30 -1.05 -20.94 -5.49
C LYS A 30 0.30 -21.04 -6.20
N LEU A 31 0.33 -21.13 -7.53
CA LEU A 31 1.58 -21.18 -8.29
C LEU A 31 2.34 -19.85 -8.24
N TYR A 32 1.66 -18.71 -8.38
CA TYR A 32 2.30 -17.41 -8.17
C TYR A 32 2.91 -17.28 -6.76
N GLN A 33 2.23 -17.79 -5.71
CA GLN A 33 2.77 -17.83 -4.34
C GLN A 33 4.05 -18.68 -4.24
N LYS A 34 4.08 -19.86 -4.89
CA LYS A 34 5.30 -20.68 -4.98
C LYS A 34 6.42 -19.98 -5.77
N ALA A 35 6.09 -19.21 -6.80
CA ALA A 35 7.07 -18.47 -7.59
C ALA A 35 7.79 -17.40 -6.75
N VAL A 36 7.04 -16.55 -6.01
CA VAL A 36 7.65 -15.52 -5.15
C VAL A 36 8.34 -16.10 -3.91
N TYR A 37 7.87 -17.24 -3.38
CA TYR A 37 8.60 -17.96 -2.32
C TYR A 37 9.92 -18.56 -2.81
N THR A 38 9.99 -18.98 -4.09
CA THR A 38 11.21 -19.53 -4.70
C THR A 38 12.23 -18.43 -5.03
N ASP A 39 11.76 -17.30 -5.54
CA ASP A 39 12.56 -16.10 -5.84
C ASP A 39 11.71 -14.84 -5.56
N PRO A 40 11.91 -14.17 -4.41
CA PRO A 40 11.16 -12.97 -4.07
C PRO A 40 11.48 -11.78 -4.98
N SER A 41 12.56 -11.82 -5.77
CA SER A 41 12.88 -10.79 -6.78
C SER A 41 12.04 -10.90 -8.06
N ASN A 42 11.18 -11.93 -8.19
CA ASN A 42 10.21 -12.04 -9.28
C ASN A 42 9.06 -11.05 -9.14
N SER A 43 9.29 -9.81 -9.59
CA SER A 43 8.30 -8.72 -9.58
C SER A 43 7.04 -9.03 -10.41
N HIS A 44 7.15 -9.83 -11.47
CA HIS A 44 6.01 -10.20 -12.30
C HIS A 44 5.01 -11.07 -11.52
N ALA A 45 5.49 -12.07 -10.78
CA ALA A 45 4.64 -12.92 -9.95
C ALA A 45 3.91 -12.12 -8.84
N TRP A 46 4.62 -11.23 -8.14
CA TRP A 46 3.99 -10.30 -7.19
C TRP A 46 2.92 -9.43 -7.84
N ASN A 47 3.23 -8.83 -9.01
CA ASN A 47 2.28 -7.98 -9.74
C ASN A 47 0.99 -8.73 -10.15
N ARG A 48 1.09 -9.98 -10.63
CA ARG A 48 -0.09 -10.81 -10.97
C ARG A 48 -0.93 -11.12 -9.74
N GLN A 49 -0.32 -11.51 -8.61
CA GLN A 49 -1.05 -11.72 -7.36
C GLN A 49 -1.82 -10.46 -6.93
N MET A 50 -1.20 -9.29 -6.98
CA MET A 50 -1.88 -8.03 -6.63
C MET A 50 -3.05 -7.73 -7.57
N VAL A 51 -3.01 -8.14 -8.84
CA VAL A 51 -4.16 -8.03 -9.77
C VAL A 51 -5.27 -9.02 -9.39
N LEU A 52 -4.93 -10.27 -9.06
CA LEU A 52 -5.89 -11.29 -8.65
C LEU A 52 -6.56 -10.96 -7.30
N TYR A 53 -5.82 -10.46 -6.32
CA TYR A 53 -6.36 -10.02 -5.02
C TYR A 53 -7.31 -8.84 -5.19
N ARG A 54 -6.98 -7.87 -6.05
CA ARG A 54 -7.87 -6.73 -6.37
C ARG A 54 -9.21 -7.17 -6.98
N LYS A 55 -9.24 -8.32 -7.67
CA LYS A 55 -10.46 -8.90 -8.28
C LYS A 55 -11.26 -9.78 -7.32
N SER A 56 -10.60 -10.51 -6.42
CA SER A 56 -11.20 -11.63 -5.67
C SER A 56 -11.21 -11.50 -4.13
N LYS A 57 -10.51 -10.51 -3.57
CA LYS A 57 -10.32 -10.35 -2.12
C LYS A 57 -10.64 -8.94 -1.61
N THR A 58 -10.58 -8.78 -0.29
CA THR A 58 -10.78 -7.49 0.36
C THR A 58 -9.59 -6.55 0.10
N LYS A 59 -9.83 -5.24 0.20
CA LYS A 59 -8.77 -4.22 0.08
C LYS A 59 -7.74 -4.35 1.21
N GLU A 60 -8.19 -4.81 2.37
CA GLU A 60 -7.36 -5.14 3.53
C GLU A 60 -6.37 -6.27 3.23
N ASP A 61 -6.78 -7.31 2.51
CA ASP A 61 -5.88 -8.41 2.14
C ASP A 61 -4.91 -8.02 1.02
N GLU A 62 -5.34 -7.18 0.08
CA GLU A 62 -4.46 -6.56 -0.93
C GLU A 62 -3.36 -5.71 -0.26
N VAL A 63 -3.71 -4.92 0.77
CA VAL A 63 -2.75 -4.11 1.56
C VAL A 63 -1.73 -5.00 2.28
N LYS A 64 -2.15 -6.11 2.92
CA LYS A 64 -1.23 -7.06 3.55
C LYS A 64 -0.25 -7.66 2.54
N LEU A 65 -0.75 -8.09 1.38
CA LEU A 65 0.05 -8.64 0.29
C LEU A 65 1.10 -7.64 -0.20
N ILE A 66 0.71 -6.39 -0.45
CA ILE A 66 1.64 -5.36 -0.95
C ILE A 66 2.74 -5.04 0.08
N ARG A 67 2.40 -4.96 1.37
CA ARG A 67 3.39 -4.76 2.44
C ARG A 67 4.41 -5.91 2.47
N MET A 68 3.95 -7.16 2.42
CA MET A 68 4.82 -8.35 2.37
C MET A 68 5.70 -8.36 1.12
N ALA A 69 5.13 -8.05 -0.05
CA ALA A 69 5.86 -7.97 -1.32
C ALA A 69 7.00 -6.94 -1.26
N ILE A 70 6.74 -5.73 -0.72
CA ILE A 70 7.76 -4.68 -0.58
C ILE A 70 8.92 -5.16 0.32
N ILE A 71 8.62 -5.82 1.45
CA ILE A 71 9.63 -6.29 2.41
C ILE A 71 10.51 -7.38 1.79
N GLU A 72 9.90 -8.44 1.27
CA GLU A 72 10.63 -9.59 0.72
C GLU A 72 11.40 -9.22 -0.57
N TYR A 73 10.83 -8.37 -1.42
CA TYR A 73 11.49 -7.91 -2.64
C TYR A 73 12.72 -7.03 -2.35
N LYS A 74 12.61 -6.08 -1.39
CA LYS A 74 13.76 -5.29 -0.93
C LYS A 74 14.88 -6.17 -0.40
N LYS A 75 14.55 -7.08 0.52
CA LYS A 75 15.50 -8.03 1.11
C LYS A 75 16.19 -8.90 0.05
N ALA A 76 15.46 -9.34 -0.98
CA ALA A 76 16.02 -10.12 -2.07
C ALA A 76 16.97 -9.29 -2.97
N ILE A 77 16.65 -8.03 -3.25
CA ILE A 77 17.54 -7.12 -3.99
C ILE A 77 18.79 -6.78 -3.18
N GLU A 78 18.64 -6.44 -1.90
CA GLU A 78 19.76 -6.16 -1.00
C GLU A 78 20.71 -7.36 -0.91
N ALA A 79 20.17 -8.58 -0.77
CA ALA A 79 20.97 -9.81 -0.80
C ALA A 79 21.70 -10.02 -2.14
N GLN A 80 21.02 -9.84 -3.28
CA GLN A 80 21.65 -9.92 -4.61
C GLN A 80 22.75 -8.86 -4.80
N GLN A 81 22.58 -7.67 -4.21
CA GLN A 81 23.57 -6.59 -4.26
C GLN A 81 24.80 -6.95 -3.43
N GLN A 82 24.63 -7.45 -2.21
CA GLN A 82 25.73 -7.93 -1.36
C GLN A 82 26.48 -9.13 -1.98
N ASP A 83 25.76 -10.09 -2.56
CA ASP A 83 26.35 -11.21 -3.32
C ASP A 83 27.19 -10.70 -4.50
N TRP A 84 26.73 -9.67 -5.21
CA TRP A 84 27.47 -9.07 -6.33
C TRP A 84 28.72 -8.31 -5.85
N LEU A 85 28.59 -7.51 -4.78
CA LEU A 85 29.69 -6.74 -4.18
C LEU A 85 30.81 -7.64 -3.68
N THR A 86 30.47 -8.72 -2.96
CA THR A 86 31.44 -9.70 -2.45
C THR A 86 32.14 -10.44 -3.58
N THR A 87 31.40 -10.83 -4.64
CA THR A 87 31.96 -11.51 -5.82
C THR A 87 32.84 -10.59 -6.69
N ASN A 88 32.58 -9.27 -6.72
CA ASN A 88 33.28 -8.31 -7.59
C ASN A 88 34.17 -7.32 -6.82
N ARG A 89 34.56 -7.64 -5.58
CA ARG A 89 35.23 -6.74 -4.63
C ARG A 89 36.29 -5.82 -5.25
N ALA A 90 37.26 -6.38 -6.00
CA ALA A 90 38.33 -5.59 -6.63
C ALA A 90 37.83 -4.51 -7.62
N LYS A 91 36.70 -4.74 -8.31
CA LYS A 91 36.06 -3.75 -9.20
C LYS A 91 35.26 -2.71 -8.43
N VAL A 92 34.69 -3.11 -7.29
CA VAL A 92 33.97 -2.20 -6.38
C VAL A 92 34.97 -1.23 -5.77
N ASP A 93 36.06 -1.74 -5.19
CA ASP A 93 37.06 -0.95 -4.50
C ASP A 93 37.74 0.06 -5.46
N SER A 94 38.04 -0.32 -6.71
CA SER A 94 38.64 0.60 -7.70
C SER A 94 37.71 1.68 -8.25
N THR A 95 36.39 1.49 -8.19
CA THR A 95 35.40 2.45 -8.71
C THR A 95 34.66 3.23 -7.62
N ARG A 96 34.88 2.90 -6.34
CA ARG A 96 34.13 3.42 -5.19
C ARG A 96 34.20 4.93 -5.03
N GLU A 97 35.40 5.52 -5.01
CA GLU A 97 35.53 6.97 -4.79
C GLU A 97 34.97 7.78 -5.97
N LEU A 98 35.10 7.29 -7.21
CA LEU A 98 34.44 7.91 -8.36
C LEU A 98 32.92 7.85 -8.22
N ALA A 99 32.35 6.69 -7.86
CA ALA A 99 30.91 6.54 -7.66
C ALA A 99 30.37 7.42 -6.53
N LYS A 100 31.16 7.65 -5.49
CA LYS A 100 30.86 8.56 -4.37
C LYS A 100 30.84 10.02 -4.82
N VAL A 101 31.86 10.48 -5.56
CA VAL A 101 31.92 11.85 -6.11
C VAL A 101 30.76 12.12 -7.08
N LEU A 102 30.38 11.12 -7.88
CA LEU A 102 29.24 11.19 -8.81
C LEU A 102 27.86 11.08 -8.12
N GLY A 103 27.79 10.91 -6.79
CA GLY A 103 26.52 10.76 -6.06
C GLY A 103 25.74 9.48 -6.41
N LEU A 104 26.43 8.45 -6.93
CA LEU A 104 25.86 7.17 -7.33
C LEU A 104 25.76 6.17 -6.17
N LEU A 105 26.26 6.52 -4.98
CA LEU A 105 26.16 5.72 -3.76
C LEU A 105 25.18 6.38 -2.78
N GLU A 106 24.34 5.55 -2.16
CA GLU A 106 23.54 5.91 -0.99
C GLU A 106 24.44 6.10 0.26
N PRO A 107 23.95 6.74 1.35
CA PRO A 107 24.74 6.95 2.57
C PRO A 107 25.26 5.67 3.24
N ASN A 108 24.63 4.53 2.97
CA ASN A 108 25.08 3.20 3.42
C ASN A 108 26.20 2.60 2.54
N GLY A 109 26.68 3.33 1.53
CA GLY A 109 27.73 2.90 0.60
C GLY A 109 27.26 1.96 -0.53
N LEU A 110 25.96 1.66 -0.62
CA LEU A 110 25.40 0.83 -1.69
C LEU A 110 25.07 1.67 -2.93
N PRO A 111 25.26 1.15 -4.16
CA PRO A 111 24.78 1.79 -5.37
C PRO A 111 23.29 2.17 -5.32
N ARG A 112 23.01 3.44 -5.60
CA ARG A 112 21.68 4.05 -5.65
C ARG A 112 20.86 3.44 -6.78
N ARG A 113 19.68 2.90 -6.44
CA ARG A 113 18.80 2.20 -7.40
C ARG A 113 17.43 2.86 -7.50
N GLY A 114 17.08 3.32 -8.70
CA GLY A 114 15.72 3.78 -9.03
C GLY A 114 14.77 2.60 -9.27
N ASP A 115 14.43 1.87 -8.22
CA ASP A 115 13.53 0.70 -8.31
C ASP A 115 12.06 1.13 -8.50
N SER A 116 11.70 1.55 -9.72
CA SER A 116 10.35 2.02 -10.07
C SER A 116 9.22 1.02 -9.75
N ILE A 117 9.55 -0.26 -9.55
CA ILE A 117 8.62 -1.30 -9.09
C ILE A 117 8.22 -1.06 -7.62
N LEU A 118 9.19 -0.76 -6.76
CA LEU A 118 8.95 -0.45 -5.34
C LEU A 118 8.14 0.83 -5.19
N GLU A 119 8.45 1.87 -5.97
CA GLU A 119 7.68 3.12 -6.00
C GLU A 119 6.21 2.87 -6.41
N LYS A 120 5.98 2.07 -7.46
CA LYS A 120 4.62 1.67 -7.90
C LYS A 120 3.87 0.88 -6.83
N TRP A 121 4.55 0.06 -6.04
CA TRP A 121 3.94 -0.68 -4.93
C TRP A 121 3.67 0.20 -3.70
N GLN A 122 4.59 1.10 -3.35
CA GLN A 122 4.43 2.07 -2.26
C GLN A 122 3.29 3.05 -2.53
N THR A 123 3.21 3.60 -3.75
CA THR A 123 2.10 4.48 -4.16
C THR A 123 0.76 3.73 -4.15
N ARG A 124 0.70 2.49 -4.65
CA ARG A 124 -0.50 1.63 -4.56
C ARG A 124 -0.91 1.37 -3.11
N LEU A 125 0.05 1.05 -2.23
CA LEU A 125 -0.17 0.84 -0.80
C LEU A 125 -0.76 2.10 -0.14
N TYR A 126 -0.13 3.26 -0.34
CA TYR A 126 -0.59 4.54 0.17
C TYR A 126 -2.03 4.85 -0.25
N LEU A 127 -2.35 4.70 -1.53
CA LEU A 127 -3.70 4.97 -2.06
C LEU A 127 -4.75 4.02 -1.48
N LEU A 128 -4.43 2.74 -1.29
CA LEU A 128 -5.34 1.77 -0.65
C LEU A 128 -5.57 2.10 0.83
N GLU A 129 -4.50 2.38 1.58
CA GLU A 129 -4.61 2.76 3.00
C GLU A 129 -5.38 4.06 3.20
N TYR A 130 -5.17 5.06 2.34
CA TYR A 130 -5.93 6.30 2.32
C TYR A 130 -7.42 6.05 2.08
N ARG A 131 -7.76 5.24 1.07
CA ARG A 131 -9.15 4.83 0.77
C ARG A 131 -9.79 4.08 1.94
N LEU A 132 -9.06 3.20 2.62
CA LEU A 132 -9.55 2.47 3.80
C LEU A 132 -9.80 3.41 4.99
N LYS A 133 -8.87 4.33 5.29
CA LYS A 133 -9.01 5.34 6.35
C LYS A 133 -10.25 6.22 6.10
N ASN A 134 -10.46 6.70 4.88
CA ASN A 134 -11.62 7.53 4.53
C ASN A 134 -12.94 6.75 4.54
N ALA A 135 -12.95 5.49 4.08
CA ALA A 135 -14.14 4.63 4.17
C ALA A 135 -14.57 4.38 5.63
N ARG A 136 -13.61 4.22 6.55
CA ARG A 136 -13.88 4.12 8.00
C ARG A 136 -14.48 5.41 8.55
N LYS A 137 -13.88 6.58 8.25
CA LYS A 137 -14.42 7.90 8.67
C LYS A 137 -15.88 8.10 8.24
N LYS A 138 -16.24 7.77 6.98
CA LYS A 138 -17.61 7.87 6.48
C LYS A 138 -18.60 6.96 7.24
N LYS A 139 -18.19 5.72 7.58
CA LYS A 139 -19.00 4.82 8.41
C LYS A 139 -19.21 5.36 9.83
N THR A 140 -18.21 5.98 10.44
CA THR A 140 -18.35 6.60 11.78
C THR A 140 -19.26 7.82 11.76
N GLN A 141 -19.17 8.67 10.75
CA GLN A 141 -20.04 9.85 10.60
C GLN A 141 -21.51 9.46 10.36
N ALA A 142 -21.77 8.44 9.53
CA ALA A 142 -23.13 7.95 9.27
C ALA A 142 -23.81 7.29 10.49
N LYS A 143 -23.05 6.92 11.52
CA LYS A 143 -23.57 6.33 12.78
C LYS A 143 -23.84 7.36 13.88
N ARG A 144 -23.50 8.65 13.70
CA ARG A 144 -23.96 9.70 14.63
C ARG A 144 -25.46 9.92 14.40
N PRO A 145 -26.34 9.70 15.40
CA PRO A 145 -27.74 10.03 15.25
C PRO A 145 -27.86 11.53 15.02
N THR A 146 -28.54 11.92 13.94
CA THR A 146 -28.93 13.31 13.71
C THR A 146 -29.95 13.68 14.78
N SER A 147 -29.52 14.41 15.81
CA SER A 147 -30.47 15.02 16.76
C SER A 147 -31.32 16.02 15.99
N LYS A 148 -32.56 15.62 15.67
CA LYS A 148 -33.55 16.50 15.05
C LYS A 148 -33.83 17.63 16.05
N ARG A 149 -33.27 18.80 15.77
CA ARG A 149 -33.57 20.06 16.45
C ARG A 149 -35.05 20.38 16.20
N SER A 150 -35.91 20.09 17.18
CA SER A 150 -37.35 20.31 17.10
C SER A 150 -37.65 21.81 16.96
N LYS A 151 -38.15 22.20 15.78
CA LYS A 151 -38.80 23.49 15.58
C LYS A 151 -40.29 23.37 15.95
N THR A 152 -40.64 23.90 17.10
CA THR A 152 -41.97 24.46 17.40
C THR A 152 -41.73 25.93 17.76
N GLY A 153 -42.52 26.92 17.36
CA GLY A 153 -43.54 27.03 16.32
C GLY A 153 -43.83 28.54 16.15
N GLY A 154 -44.23 29.00 14.96
CA GLY A 154 -44.79 30.36 14.79
C GLY A 154 -46.31 30.27 14.51
N PRO A 155 -47.05 31.38 14.38
CA PRO A 155 -46.64 32.79 14.41
C PRO A 155 -47.42 33.66 15.45
N GLY A 156 -47.17 34.98 15.50
CA GLY A 156 -48.00 35.97 16.26
C GLY A 156 -49.33 36.33 15.53
N PRO A 157 -50.12 37.36 15.93
CA PRO A 157 -49.64 38.65 16.51
C PRO A 157 -50.55 39.46 17.50
N SER A 158 -49.93 40.44 18.18
CA SER A 158 -50.45 41.79 18.55
C SER A 158 -51.51 42.05 19.67
N LYS A 159 -51.34 43.24 20.29
CA LYS A 159 -52.27 44.03 21.15
C LYS A 159 -52.51 43.54 22.60
N SER A 160 -52.65 44.38 23.64
CA SER A 160 -52.35 45.83 23.86
C SER A 160 -52.32 46.12 25.41
N PRO A 161 -52.51 47.32 26.02
CA PRO A 161 -51.68 47.73 27.17
C PRO A 161 -52.45 47.96 28.50
N THR A 162 -51.71 48.43 29.54
CA THR A 162 -52.08 49.36 30.65
C THR A 162 -51.99 48.89 32.12
N LYS A 163 -51.12 49.62 32.85
CA LYS A 163 -51.26 50.24 34.19
C LYS A 163 -51.85 49.46 35.40
N LYS A 164 -51.04 49.36 36.46
CA LYS A 164 -51.16 50.01 37.82
C LYS A 164 -49.95 49.52 38.66
N SER A 165 -49.03 50.30 39.25
CA SER A 165 -49.01 51.55 40.04
C SER A 165 -49.16 51.39 41.57
N ALA A 166 -48.04 51.46 42.29
CA ALA A 166 -47.85 51.96 43.68
C ALA A 166 -46.32 52.21 43.84
N LEU A 167 -45.79 53.36 44.28
CA LEU A 167 -45.85 53.99 45.62
C LEU A 167 -45.50 52.99 46.75
N LYS A 168 -44.70 53.29 47.78
CA LYS A 168 -44.00 54.50 48.29
C LYS A 168 -42.84 54.00 49.21
N ALA A 169 -41.88 54.76 49.75
CA ALA A 169 -41.55 56.19 49.77
C ALA A 169 -40.00 56.37 49.96
N LYS A 170 -39.58 57.40 50.72
CA LYS A 170 -38.44 57.39 51.65
C LYS A 170 -38.99 57.20 53.07
#